data_AF-A0ABC8EC38-F1
#
_entry.id   AF-A0ABC8EC38-F1
#
_cell.length_a   1.000
_cell.length_b   1.000
_cell.length_c   1.000
_cell.angle_alpha   90.00
_cell.angle_beta   90.00
_cell.angle_gamma   90.00
#
_symmetry.space_group_name_H-M   'P 1'
#
loop_
_entity.id
_entity.type
_entity.pdbx_description
1 polymer ?
#
loop_
_entity_poly.entity_id
_entity_poly.type
_entity_poly.pdbx_seq_one_letter_code
_entity_poly.pdbx_strand_id
1 'polypeptide(L)'
;MHLDASGKYSAFEELMSYYHLNFYVYIILMLIVLVNCIKTIIDYIRIKKGNKLKSKSDIFNIITSILAGGGLFSGAFFHGVIADISDKYNKIWTSSILSVCIISFILFIIQIVFMILGNKIKLEEKNKK
;
A
#
# COMPACT_ATOMS: atom_id res chain seq x y z
N MET A 1 11.18 -9.15 28.55
CA MET A 1 11.96 -10.39 28.71
C MET A 1 11.16 -11.56 28.12
N HIS A 2 11.35 -11.81 26.83
CA HIS A 2 10.81 -13.00 26.18
C HIS A 2 11.78 -14.18 26.36
N LEU A 3 11.24 -15.31 26.81
CA LEU A 3 11.98 -16.55 27.00
C LEU A 3 11.69 -17.50 25.83
N ASP A 4 12.71 -18.21 25.37
CA ASP A 4 12.56 -19.28 24.39
C ASP A 4 11.93 -20.55 25.00
N ALA A 5 11.70 -21.58 24.18
CA ALA A 5 11.15 -22.86 24.62
C ALA A 5 12.01 -23.60 25.66
N SER A 6 13.27 -23.17 25.88
CA SER A 6 14.18 -23.70 26.90
C SER A 6 14.20 -22.86 28.19
N GLY A 7 13.40 -21.80 28.26
CA GLY A 7 13.34 -20.89 29.41
C GLY A 7 14.52 -19.91 29.48
N LYS A 8 15.32 -19.79 28.41
CA LYS A 8 16.43 -18.84 28.30
C LYS A 8 15.97 -17.58 27.60
N TYR A 9 16.60 -16.45 27.94
CA TYR A 9 16.37 -15.21 27.23
C TYR A 9 16.76 -15.37 25.75
N SER A 10 15.83 -15.00 24.87
CA SER A 10 16.08 -14.97 23.43
C SER A 10 15.81 -13.57 22.90
N ALA A 11 16.88 -12.88 22.50
CA ALA A 11 16.80 -11.59 21.83
C ALA A 11 15.97 -11.66 20.54
N PHE A 12 15.89 -12.84 19.90
CA PHE A 12 15.08 -13.06 18.72
C PHE A 12 13.59 -13.10 19.03
N GLU A 13 13.17 -13.81 20.09
CA GLU A 13 11.75 -13.82 20.49
C GLU A 13 11.29 -12.43 20.97
N GLU A 14 12.17 -11.67 21.61
CA GLU A 14 11.88 -10.28 21.96
C GLU A 14 11.79 -9.37 20.73
N LEU A 15 12.69 -9.52 19.75
CA LEU A 15 12.60 -8.84 18.44
C LEU A 15 11.29 -9.21 17.70
N MET A 16 10.89 -10.48 17.77
CA MET A 16 9.63 -10.97 17.19
C MET A 16 8.39 -10.44 17.92
N SER A 17 8.49 -9.96 19.16
CA SER A 17 7.37 -9.30 19.86
C SER A 17 7.07 -7.90 19.29
N TYR A 18 8.09 -7.15 18.89
CA TYR A 18 7.95 -5.84 18.22
C TYR A 18 7.55 -5.96 16.74
N TYR A 19 7.55 -7.18 16.24
CA TYR A 19 7.30 -7.53 14.85
C TYR A 19 5.87 -7.23 14.40
N HIS A 20 4.90 -7.47 15.28
CA HIS A 20 3.50 -7.13 15.02
C HIS A 20 3.29 -5.63 14.84
N LEU A 21 4.05 -4.82 15.60
CA LEU A 21 3.99 -3.35 15.49
C LEU A 21 4.47 -2.88 14.11
N ASN A 22 5.57 -3.45 13.61
CA ASN A 22 6.06 -3.18 12.26
C ASN A 22 5.06 -3.61 11.19
N PHE A 23 4.39 -4.75 11.39
CA PHE A 23 3.39 -5.21 10.43
C PHE A 23 2.23 -4.22 10.25
N TYR A 24 1.77 -3.56 11.33
CA TYR A 24 0.72 -2.55 11.25
C TYR A 24 1.10 -1.34 10.38
N VAL A 25 2.39 -1.01 10.26
CA VAL A 25 2.86 0.06 9.37
C VAL A 25 2.49 -0.27 7.92
N TYR A 26 2.69 -1.51 7.47
CA TYR A 26 2.33 -1.92 6.10
C TYR A 26 0.82 -1.94 5.87
N ILE A 27 0.04 -2.28 6.89
CA ILE A 27 -1.42 -2.15 6.84
C ILE A 27 -1.81 -0.68 6.66
N ILE A 28 -1.19 0.24 7.39
CA ILE A 28 -1.43 1.69 7.24
C ILE A 28 -1.05 2.15 5.82
N LEU A 29 0.09 1.71 5.27
CA LEU A 29 0.49 2.04 3.89
C LEU A 29 -0.54 1.53 2.86
N MET A 30 -1.04 0.31 3.01
CA MET A 30 -2.11 -0.21 2.17
C MET A 30 -3.39 0.62 2.29
N LEU A 31 -3.76 1.04 3.51
CA LEU A 31 -4.93 1.91 3.73
C LEU A 31 -4.76 3.29 3.07
N ILE A 32 -3.55 3.84 3.03
CA ILE A 32 -3.27 5.09 2.28
C ILE A 32 -3.57 4.89 0.78
N VAL A 33 -3.08 3.78 0.19
CA VAL A 33 -3.35 3.44 -1.22
C VAL A 33 -4.85 3.25 -1.45
N LEU A 34 -5.57 2.58 -0.54
CA LEU A 34 -7.02 2.41 -0.61
C LEU A 34 -7.77 3.74 -0.60
N VAL A 35 -7.45 4.63 0.34
CA VAL A 35 -8.09 5.96 0.45
C VAL A 35 -7.84 6.77 -0.81
N ASN A 36 -6.61 6.74 -1.36
CA ASN A 36 -6.29 7.42 -2.61
C ASN A 36 -7.07 6.85 -3.80
N CYS A 37 -7.19 5.53 -3.89
CA CYS A 37 -8.00 4.86 -4.91
C CYS A 37 -9.48 5.29 -4.84
N ILE A 38 -10.09 5.27 -3.65
CA ILE A 38 -11.47 5.72 -3.43
C ILE A 38 -11.64 7.19 -3.85
N LYS A 39 -10.72 8.08 -3.45
CA LYS A 39 -10.76 9.49 -3.86
C LYS A 39 -10.75 9.64 -5.38
N THR A 40 -9.86 8.94 -6.08
CA THR A 40 -9.79 8.98 -7.55
C THR A 40 -11.09 8.47 -8.20
N ILE A 41 -11.70 7.41 -7.66
CA ILE A 41 -13.00 6.91 -8.16
C ILE A 41 -14.11 7.95 -7.98
N ILE A 42 -14.19 8.58 -6.79
CA ILE A 42 -15.17 9.64 -6.51
C ILE A 42 -14.98 10.82 -7.47
N ASP A 43 -13.74 11.21 -7.70
CA ASP A 43 -13.40 12.31 -8.60
C ASP A 43 -13.75 11.98 -10.05
N TYR A 44 -13.51 10.75 -10.51
CA TYR A 44 -14.00 10.27 -11.81
C TYR A 44 -15.53 10.37 -11.94
N ILE A 45 -16.28 9.90 -10.93
CA ILE A 45 -17.76 9.97 -10.93
C ILE A 45 -18.24 11.43 -11.02
N ARG A 46 -17.56 12.35 -10.31
CA ARG A 46 -17.89 13.78 -10.34
C ARG A 46 -17.60 14.41 -11.71
N ILE A 47 -16.46 14.10 -12.32
CA ILE A 47 -16.11 14.55 -13.68
C ILE A 47 -17.16 14.05 -14.68
N LYS A 48 -17.55 12.79 -14.60
CA LYS A 48 -18.59 12.20 -15.47
C LYS A 48 -19.95 12.90 -15.33
N LYS A 49 -20.24 13.51 -14.17
CA LYS A 49 -21.45 14.30 -13.92
C LYS A 49 -21.33 15.77 -14.37
N GLY A 50 -20.23 16.16 -15.01
CA GLY A 50 -20.01 17.53 -15.51
C GLY A 50 -19.55 18.52 -14.43
N ASN A 51 -19.14 18.06 -13.25
CA ASN A 51 -18.62 18.94 -12.22
C ASN A 51 -17.18 19.38 -12.56
N LYS A 52 -16.93 20.69 -12.57
CA LYS A 52 -15.58 21.24 -12.72
C LYS A 52 -14.71 20.88 -11.52
N LEU A 53 -13.84 19.89 -11.68
CA LEU A 53 -12.84 19.53 -10.65
C LEU A 53 -11.51 20.27 -10.86
N LYS A 54 -10.87 20.66 -9.76
CA LYS A 54 -9.49 21.20 -9.79
C LYS A 54 -8.50 20.06 -10.07
N SER A 55 -7.73 20.19 -11.16
CA SER A 55 -6.80 19.17 -11.69
C SER A 55 -5.62 18.78 -10.78
N LYS A 56 -5.29 19.56 -9.74
CA LYS A 56 -4.04 19.35 -8.97
C LYS A 56 -4.13 18.22 -7.93
N SER A 57 -5.33 17.82 -7.50
CA SER A 57 -5.53 16.79 -6.47
C SER A 57 -5.05 15.40 -6.91
N ASP A 58 -5.25 15.05 -8.19
CA ASP A 58 -5.00 13.71 -8.71
C ASP A 58 -3.51 13.31 -8.68
N ILE A 59 -2.60 14.25 -8.98
CA ILE A 59 -1.15 13.97 -9.03
C ILE A 59 -0.58 13.67 -7.64
N PHE A 60 -1.01 14.41 -6.60
CA PHE A 60 -0.55 14.16 -5.24
C PHE A 60 -1.04 12.81 -4.70
N ASN A 61 -2.26 12.39 -5.06
CA ASN A 61 -2.78 11.07 -4.70
C ASN A 61 -1.96 9.94 -5.36
N ILE A 62 -1.42 10.16 -6.57
CA ILE A 62 -0.52 9.19 -7.22
C ILE A 62 0.84 9.16 -6.55
N ILE A 63 1.44 10.33 -6.30
CA ILE A 63 2.76 10.42 -5.64
C ILE A 63 2.72 9.73 -4.28
N THR A 64 1.67 9.99 -3.48
CA THR A 64 1.50 9.36 -2.17
C THR A 64 1.30 7.84 -2.27
N SER A 65 0.55 7.35 -3.27
CA SER A 65 0.45 5.90 -3.53
C SER A 65 1.77 5.27 -3.96
N ILE A 66 2.59 5.97 -4.75
CA ILE A 66 3.93 5.50 -5.14
C ILE A 66 4.86 5.42 -3.92
N LEU A 67 4.86 6.45 -3.06
CA LEU A 67 5.65 6.45 -1.82
C LEU A 67 5.20 5.32 -0.87
N ALA A 68 3.88 5.10 -0.75
CA ALA A 68 3.35 3.98 0.03
C ALA A 68 3.78 2.62 -0.56
N GLY A 69 3.76 2.48 -1.89
CA GLY A 69 4.28 1.32 -2.60
C GLY A 69 5.78 1.08 -2.33
N GLY A 70 6.58 2.14 -2.30
CA GLY A 70 8.00 2.06 -1.92
C GLY A 70 8.20 1.53 -0.49
N GLY A 71 7.41 2.02 0.47
CA GLY A 71 7.45 1.50 1.85
C GLY A 71 7.02 0.04 1.96
N LEU A 72 6.00 -0.38 1.22
CA LEU A 72 5.59 -1.79 1.13
C LEU A 72 6.69 -2.68 0.54
N PHE A 73 7.38 -2.20 -0.50
CA PHE A 73 8.52 -2.89 -1.11
C PHE A 73 9.64 -3.09 -0.10
N SER A 74 9.98 -2.08 0.71
CA SER A 74 10.96 -2.24 1.79
C SER A 74 10.58 -3.33 2.81
N GLY A 75 9.29 -3.48 3.11
CA GLY A 75 8.81 -4.60 3.95
C GLY A 75 9.00 -5.98 3.32
N ALA A 76 8.89 -6.07 2.00
CA ALA A 76 9.18 -7.30 1.27
C ALA A 76 10.68 -7.66 1.32
N PHE A 77 11.60 -6.68 1.33
CA PHE A 77 13.05 -6.95 1.52
C PHE A 77 13.38 -7.49 2.90
N PHE A 78 12.59 -7.13 3.92
CA PHE A 78 12.77 -7.61 5.29
C PHE A 78 12.58 -9.13 5.41
N HIS A 79 12.00 -9.79 4.40
CA HIS A 79 11.93 -11.24 4.26
C HIS A 79 13.31 -11.91 4.35
N GLY A 80 14.33 -11.39 3.66
CA GLY A 80 15.65 -12.04 3.57
C GLY A 80 16.32 -12.19 4.93
N VAL A 81 16.24 -11.16 5.76
CA VAL A 81 16.81 -11.14 7.12
C VAL A 81 16.16 -12.22 8.01
N ILE A 82 14.91 -12.58 7.75
CA ILE A 82 14.11 -13.44 8.61
C ILE A 82 14.16 -14.88 8.13
N ALA A 83 14.28 -15.07 6.81
CA ALA A 83 14.64 -16.33 6.21
C ALA A 83 15.95 -16.89 6.80
N ASP A 84 16.94 -16.03 7.05
CA ASP A 84 18.23 -16.45 7.62
C ASP A 84 18.13 -16.89 9.09
N ILE A 85 17.08 -16.51 9.82
CA ILE A 85 16.95 -16.76 11.27
C ILE A 85 15.90 -17.82 11.59
N SER A 86 14.77 -17.85 10.87
CA SER A 86 13.70 -18.80 11.15
C SER A 86 12.76 -19.04 9.97
N ASP A 87 12.75 -20.29 9.49
CA ASP A 87 11.82 -20.74 8.44
C ASP A 87 10.34 -20.55 8.82
N LYS A 88 9.99 -20.76 10.09
CA LYS A 88 8.60 -20.65 10.57
C LYS A 88 8.11 -19.21 10.48
N TYR A 89 8.85 -18.29 11.07
CA TYR A 89 8.48 -16.87 11.07
C TYR A 89 8.61 -16.25 9.68
N ASN A 90 9.58 -16.71 8.90
CA ASN A 90 9.72 -16.34 7.51
C ASN A 90 8.45 -16.64 6.71
N LYS A 91 7.92 -17.86 6.76
CA LYS A 91 6.68 -18.23 6.05
C LYS A 91 5.49 -17.35 6.44
N ILE A 92 5.33 -17.08 7.73
CA ILE A 92 4.23 -16.24 8.25
C ILE A 92 4.35 -14.80 7.72
N TRP A 93 5.55 -14.21 7.81
CA TRP A 93 5.81 -12.86 7.31
C TRP A 93 5.57 -12.74 5.82
N THR A 94 6.17 -13.66 5.06
CA THR A 94 6.11 -13.66 3.59
C THR A 94 4.68 -13.70 3.12
N SER A 95 3.90 -14.64 3.64
CA SER A 95 2.49 -14.77 3.26
C SER A 95 1.71 -13.48 3.57
N SER A 96 1.96 -12.89 4.74
CA SER A 96 1.27 -11.70 5.20
C SER A 96 1.66 -10.46 4.38
N ILE A 97 2.95 -10.17 4.20
CA ILE A 97 3.44 -9.00 3.46
C ILE A 97 3.11 -9.11 1.96
N LEU A 98 3.23 -10.32 1.39
CA LEU A 98 2.88 -10.56 -0.02
C LEU A 98 1.39 -10.30 -0.27
N SER A 99 0.52 -10.73 0.65
CA SER A 99 -0.92 -10.45 0.56
C SER A 99 -1.19 -8.93 0.56
N VAL A 100 -0.57 -8.19 1.47
CA VAL A 100 -0.71 -6.72 1.55
C VAL A 100 -0.17 -6.04 0.29
N CYS A 101 0.97 -6.48 -0.24
CA CYS A 101 1.55 -5.97 -1.47
C CYS A 101 0.65 -6.22 -2.69
N ILE A 102 0.11 -7.43 -2.84
CA ILE A 102 -0.79 -7.79 -3.96
C ILE A 102 -2.06 -6.93 -3.91
N ILE A 103 -2.70 -6.83 -2.74
CA ILE A 103 -3.92 -6.02 -2.58
C ILE A 103 -3.62 -4.55 -2.91
N SER A 104 -2.53 -4.00 -2.38
CA SER A 104 -2.12 -2.62 -2.64
C SER A 104 -1.83 -2.37 -4.13
N PHE A 105 -1.19 -3.34 -4.81
CA PHE A 105 -0.91 -3.26 -6.23
C PHE A 105 -2.18 -3.25 -7.08
N ILE A 106 -3.16 -4.12 -6.77
CA ILE A 106 -4.46 -4.13 -7.43
C ILE A 106 -5.17 -2.77 -7.25
N LEU A 107 -5.20 -2.25 -6.01
CA LEU A 107 -5.78 -0.95 -5.71
C LEU A 107 -5.11 0.19 -6.49
N PHE A 108 -3.79 0.13 -6.64
CA PHE A 108 -3.03 1.10 -7.40
C PHE A 108 -3.32 1.04 -8.91
N ILE A 109 -3.44 -0.16 -9.49
CA ILE A 109 -3.86 -0.32 -10.89
C ILE A 109 -5.26 0.29 -11.08
N ILE A 110 -6.21 -0.03 -10.20
CA ILE A 110 -7.57 0.53 -10.26
C ILE A 110 -7.50 2.06 -10.21
N GLN A 111 -6.71 2.63 -9.30
CA GLN A 111 -6.48 4.08 -9.21
C GLN A 111 -5.98 4.68 -10.53
N ILE A 112 -4.97 4.07 -11.17
CA ILE A 112 -4.42 4.53 -12.46
C ILE A 112 -5.49 4.50 -13.55
N VAL A 113 -6.26 3.40 -13.66
CA VAL A 113 -7.30 3.24 -14.68
C VAL A 113 -8.34 4.37 -14.58
N PHE A 114 -8.88 4.61 -13.38
CA PHE A 114 -9.89 5.66 -13.17
C PHE A 114 -9.33 7.07 -13.40
N MET A 115 -8.06 7.31 -13.06
CA MET A 115 -7.39 8.58 -13.37
C MET A 115 -7.30 8.82 -14.88
N ILE A 116 -6.87 7.82 -15.65
CA ILE A 116 -6.77 7.93 -17.12
C ILE A 116 -8.15 8.20 -17.72
N LEU A 117 -9.18 7.48 -17.28
CA LEU A 117 -10.55 7.67 -17.75
C LEU A 117 -11.06 9.09 -17.45
N GLY A 118 -10.82 9.62 -16.26
CA GLY A 118 -11.20 10.99 -15.89
C GLY A 118 -10.47 12.05 -16.73
N ASN A 119 -9.19 11.85 -17.04
CA ASN A 119 -8.41 12.78 -17.85
C ASN A 119 -8.85 12.79 -19.32
N LYS A 120 -9.26 11.64 -19.89
CA LYS A 120 -9.83 11.57 -21.24
C LYS A 120 -11.09 12.44 -21.37
N ILE A 121 -12.02 12.34 -20.42
CA ILE A 121 -13.25 13.15 -20.41
C ILE A 121 -12.93 14.65 -20.37
N LYS A 122 -12.00 15.06 -19.49
CA LYS A 122 -11.55 16.47 -19.39
C LYS A 122 -10.97 16.99 -20.71
N LEU A 123 -10.23 16.17 -21.45
CA LEU A 123 -9.65 16.54 -22.75
C LEU A 123 -10.72 16.71 -23.82
N GLU A 124 -11.70 15.79 -23.89
CA GLU A 124 -12.82 15.88 -24.83
C GLU A 124 -13.67 17.14 -24.59
N GLU A 125 -13.93 17.51 -23.35
CA GLU A 125 -14.66 18.75 -23.01
C GLU A 125 -13.87 20.01 -23.39
N LYS A 126 -12.53 19.98 -23.30
CA LYS A 126 -11.67 21.10 -23.68
C LYS A 126 -11.65 21.31 -25.21
N ASN A 127 -11.65 20.22 -25.99
CA ASN A 127 -11.62 20.28 -27.46
C ASN A 127 -12.97 20.69 -28.08
N LYS A 128 -14.07 20.65 -27.31
CA LYS A 128 -15.41 21.10 -27.75
C LYS A 128 -15.64 22.61 -27.58
N LYS A 129 -14.71 23.33 -26.94
CA LYS A 129 -14.76 24.78 -26.74
C LYS A 129 -13.77 25.47 -27.65
#